data_AF-A0A327ZW88-F1
#
_entry.id   AF-A0A327ZW88-F1
#
_cell.length_a   1.000
_cell.length_b   1.000
_cell.length_c   1.000
_cell.angle_alpha   90.00
_cell.angle_beta   90.00
_cell.angle_gamma   90.00
#
_symmetry.space_group_name_H-M   'P 1'
#
loop_
_entity.id
_entity.type
_entity.pdbx_description
1 polymer ?
#
loop_
_entity_poly.entity_id
_entity_poly.type
_entity_poly.pdbx_seq_one_letter_code
_entity_poly.pdbx_strand_id
1 'polypeptide(L)'
;MTALQETKEWYLEYEIKINRAGLLGDVSSLLGVLGISIITINGVDQGVRGLLIKTDDLEKVTRFENIISQLEDIEIIKLRKPLLQDRLAVRHGQHIERDNKNKHIFKFVRKDLGILVDLMAELFKQDGNQVIGVRGMPRVGKTESVVAASVCAHKKWLFISSTMIKQTVRNKLYKGEYDDKHIFIIDGALTIKQNAEHLNLVREVMSLPTTKVIEHPDLFVQKTDYTLEDFDYIIELRETEDQEITYEKLSKNSLFDNDEFAFF
;
A
#
# COMPACT_ATOMS: atom_id res chain seq x y z
N MET A 1 -22.79 -30.94 -17.35
CA MET A 1 -22.42 -29.90 -16.36
C MET A 1 -20.91 -29.94 -16.24
N THR A 2 -20.20 -29.09 -16.99
CA THR A 2 -18.75 -28.91 -16.86
C THR A 2 -18.50 -28.18 -15.56
N ALA A 3 -17.80 -28.82 -14.61
CA ALA A 3 -17.27 -28.13 -13.45
C ALA A 3 -16.41 -26.96 -13.95
N LEU A 4 -16.68 -25.74 -13.50
CA LEU A 4 -15.80 -24.60 -13.73
C LEU A 4 -14.45 -24.95 -13.11
N GLN A 5 -13.47 -25.30 -13.94
CA GLN A 5 -12.13 -25.62 -13.50
C GLN A 5 -11.53 -24.35 -12.89
N GLU A 6 -11.14 -24.43 -11.62
CA GLU A 6 -10.71 -23.26 -10.84
C GLU A 6 -9.39 -22.72 -11.41
N THR A 7 -9.49 -21.63 -12.16
CA THR A 7 -8.34 -20.96 -12.76
C THR A 7 -7.54 -20.21 -11.69
N LYS A 8 -6.22 -20.41 -11.64
CA LYS A 8 -5.29 -19.81 -10.69
C LYS A 8 -4.45 -18.73 -11.36
N GLU A 9 -4.24 -17.63 -10.64
CA GLU A 9 -3.30 -16.58 -11.03
C GLU A 9 -1.88 -16.91 -10.59
N TRP A 10 -0.92 -16.51 -11.43
CA TRP A 10 0.51 -16.62 -11.21
C TRP A 10 1.17 -15.29 -11.58
N TYR A 11 2.26 -14.99 -10.89
CA TYR A 11 3.17 -13.91 -11.20
C TYR A 11 4.42 -14.49 -11.84
N LEU A 12 4.74 -14.00 -13.03
CA LEU A 12 5.97 -14.27 -13.76
C LEU A 12 6.77 -12.97 -13.85
N GLU A 13 8.01 -13.00 -13.40
CA GLU A 13 8.98 -11.91 -13.57
C GLU A 13 10.23 -12.48 -14.23
N TYR A 14 10.71 -11.81 -15.28
CA TYR A 14 11.93 -12.21 -15.97
C TYR A 14 12.79 -11.00 -16.34
N GLU A 15 14.10 -11.21 -16.33
CA GLU A 15 15.10 -10.26 -16.81
C GLU A 15 15.42 -10.54 -18.28
N ILE A 16 15.55 -9.48 -19.08
CA ILE A 16 16.00 -9.56 -20.46
C ILE A 16 17.53 -9.53 -20.48
N LYS A 17 18.15 -10.67 -20.82
CA LYS A 17 19.60 -10.77 -20.98
C LYS A 17 20.05 -10.31 -22.36
N ILE A 18 19.31 -10.71 -23.40
CA ILE A 18 19.58 -10.33 -24.78
C ILE A 18 18.34 -9.64 -25.35
N ASN A 19 18.42 -8.32 -25.46
CA ASN A 19 17.30 -7.51 -25.95
C ASN A 19 17.22 -7.55 -27.49
N ARG A 20 16.49 -8.52 -28.03
CA ARG A 20 16.20 -8.62 -29.47
C ARG A 20 14.74 -8.28 -29.79
N ALA A 21 14.53 -7.79 -31.01
CA ALA A 21 13.20 -7.53 -31.54
C ALA A 21 12.36 -8.82 -31.52
N GLY A 22 11.10 -8.70 -31.11
CA GLY A 22 10.15 -9.82 -31.07
C GLY A 22 10.18 -10.68 -29.79
N LEU A 23 11.16 -10.50 -28.89
CA LEU A 23 11.31 -11.34 -27.69
C LEU A 23 10.03 -11.44 -26.85
N LEU A 24 9.35 -10.32 -26.61
CA LEU A 24 8.08 -10.32 -25.90
C LEU A 24 6.99 -11.11 -26.64
N GLY A 25 6.97 -10.99 -27.96
CA GLY A 25 6.05 -11.73 -28.82
C GLY A 25 6.27 -13.23 -28.72
N ASP A 26 7.53 -13.67 -28.68
CA ASP A 26 7.89 -15.09 -28.52
C ASP A 26 7.42 -15.64 -27.18
N VAL A 27 7.71 -14.94 -26.08
CA VAL A 27 7.25 -15.31 -24.72
C VAL A 27 5.73 -15.36 -24.65
N SER A 28 5.06 -14.35 -25.19
CA SER A 28 3.60 -14.26 -25.19
C SER A 28 2.96 -15.37 -26.03
N SER A 29 3.58 -15.72 -27.16
CA SER A 29 3.14 -16.79 -28.03
C SER A 29 3.29 -18.16 -27.36
N LEU A 30 4.41 -18.40 -26.67
CA LEU A 30 4.62 -19.63 -25.92
C LEU A 30 3.57 -19.81 -24.81
N LEU A 31 3.30 -18.76 -24.04
CA LEU A 31 2.21 -18.76 -23.05
C LEU A 31 0.87 -19.11 -23.70
N GLY A 32 0.55 -18.46 -24.82
CA GLY A 32 -0.67 -18.73 -25.59
C GLY A 32 -0.78 -20.17 -26.09
N VAL A 33 0.30 -20.75 -26.63
CA VAL A 33 0.36 -22.14 -27.11
C VAL A 33 0.14 -23.13 -25.98
N LEU A 34 0.66 -22.85 -24.78
CA LEU A 34 0.45 -23.66 -23.59
C LEU A 34 -0.95 -23.44 -22.96
N GLY A 35 -1.77 -22.55 -23.53
CA GLY A 35 -3.10 -22.22 -23.01
C GLY A 35 -3.05 -21.43 -21.71
N ILE A 36 -1.99 -20.64 -21.50
CA ILE A 36 -1.84 -19.73 -20.38
C ILE A 36 -2.21 -18.31 -20.85
N SER A 37 -3.16 -17.69 -20.16
CA SER A 37 -3.61 -16.33 -20.51
C SER A 37 -2.79 -15.27 -19.80
N ILE A 38 -2.45 -14.19 -20.49
CA ILE A 38 -1.86 -12.99 -19.88
C ILE A 38 -3.01 -12.09 -19.44
N ILE A 39 -3.12 -11.82 -18.14
CA ILE A 39 -4.08 -10.83 -17.60
C ILE A 39 -3.53 -9.42 -17.83
N THR A 40 -2.24 -9.25 -17.56
CA THR A 40 -1.58 -7.94 -17.54
C THR A 40 -0.08 -8.13 -17.63
N ILE A 41 0.59 -7.22 -18.33
CA ILE A 41 2.04 -7.23 -18.55
C ILE A 41 2.57 -5.81 -18.57
N ASN A 42 3.74 -5.59 -17.97
CA ASN A 42 4.44 -4.31 -18.01
C ASN A 42 5.95 -4.49 -17.80
N GLY A 43 6.74 -3.47 -18.15
CA GLY A 43 8.10 -3.36 -17.63
C GLY A 43 8.00 -2.94 -16.17
N VAL A 44 8.66 -3.65 -15.26
CA VAL A 44 8.59 -3.37 -13.80
C VAL A 44 9.90 -2.78 -13.25
N ASP A 45 10.96 -2.89 -14.05
CA ASP A 45 12.25 -2.23 -13.86
C ASP A 45 12.98 -2.17 -15.22
N GLN A 46 14.14 -1.53 -15.26
CA GLN A 46 14.98 -1.47 -16.45
C GLN A 46 15.40 -2.88 -16.89
N GLY A 47 14.90 -3.32 -18.05
CA GLY A 47 15.19 -4.65 -18.58
C GLY A 47 14.42 -5.79 -17.92
N VAL A 48 13.54 -5.50 -16.96
CA VAL A 48 12.74 -6.52 -16.24
C VAL A 48 11.26 -6.38 -16.63
N ARG A 49 10.62 -7.52 -16.91
CA ARG A 49 9.19 -7.58 -17.22
C ARG A 49 8.45 -8.39 -16.18
N GLY A 50 7.31 -7.88 -15.76
CA GLY A 50 6.37 -8.56 -14.87
C GLY A 50 5.09 -8.89 -15.62
N LEU A 51 4.53 -10.08 -15.37
CA LEU A 51 3.30 -10.57 -15.95
C LEU A 51 2.43 -11.16 -14.85
N LEU A 52 1.14 -10.81 -14.88
CA LEU A 52 0.10 -11.59 -14.24
C LEU A 52 -0.47 -12.54 -15.29
N ILE A 53 -0.31 -13.84 -15.04
CA ILE A 53 -0.77 -14.90 -15.93
C ILE A 53 -1.81 -15.77 -15.23
N LYS A 54 -2.66 -16.42 -16.01
CA LYS A 54 -3.78 -17.22 -15.53
C LYS A 54 -3.81 -18.56 -16.23
N THR A 55 -3.97 -19.62 -15.44
CA THR A 55 -4.06 -20.99 -15.95
C THR A 55 -5.02 -21.83 -15.11
N ASP A 56 -5.57 -22.86 -15.72
CA ASP A 56 -6.40 -23.92 -15.11
C ASP A 56 -5.57 -25.13 -14.64
N ASP A 57 -4.28 -25.18 -14.98
CA ASP A 57 -3.39 -26.33 -14.71
C ASP A 57 -1.95 -25.88 -14.41
N LEU A 58 -1.43 -26.35 -13.28
CA LEU A 58 -0.08 -26.03 -12.83
C LEU A 58 1.00 -26.66 -13.71
N GLU A 59 0.73 -27.81 -14.35
CA GLU A 59 1.69 -28.43 -15.25
C GLU A 59 2.05 -27.52 -16.43
N LYS A 60 1.10 -26.69 -16.90
CA LYS A 60 1.34 -25.74 -17.99
C LYS A 60 2.42 -24.72 -17.61
N VAL A 61 2.40 -24.26 -16.36
CA VAL A 61 3.39 -23.30 -15.83
C VAL A 61 4.75 -23.98 -15.70
N THR A 62 4.81 -25.21 -15.19
CA THR A 62 6.07 -25.97 -15.12
C THR A 62 6.65 -26.26 -16.50
N ARG A 63 5.81 -26.58 -17.50
CA ARG A 63 6.27 -26.75 -18.89
C ARG A 63 6.80 -25.45 -19.47
N PHE A 64 6.13 -24.33 -19.22
CA PHE A 64 6.61 -23.00 -19.62
C PHE A 64 8.00 -22.72 -19.02
N GLU A 65 8.15 -22.92 -17.70
CA GLU A 65 9.40 -22.71 -16.99
C GLU A 65 10.56 -23.54 -17.57
N ASN A 66 10.33 -24.84 -17.80
CA ASN A 66 11.33 -25.74 -18.37
C ASN A 66 11.75 -25.37 -19.80
N ILE A 67 10.84 -24.80 -20.61
CA ILE A 67 11.16 -24.36 -21.97
C ILE A 67 11.97 -23.05 -21.91
N ILE A 68 11.51 -22.08 -21.13
CA ILE A 68 12.17 -20.79 -20.98
C ILE A 68 13.55 -20.93 -20.36
N SER A 69 13.76 -21.86 -19.42
CA SER A 69 15.06 -22.07 -18.79
C SER A 69 16.16 -22.53 -19.75
N GLN A 70 15.82 -22.97 -20.97
CA GLN A 70 16.76 -23.35 -22.02
C GLN A 70 17.10 -22.17 -22.95
N LEU A 71 16.42 -21.03 -22.82
CA LEU A 71 16.68 -19.84 -23.62
C LEU A 71 17.74 -18.97 -22.94
N GLU A 72 18.69 -18.46 -23.72
CA GLU A 72 19.71 -17.53 -23.24
C GLU A 72 19.22 -16.07 -23.23
N ASP A 73 18.11 -15.78 -23.91
CA ASP A 73 17.58 -14.41 -24.09
C ASP A 73 17.03 -13.81 -22.80
N ILE A 74 16.46 -14.64 -21.91
CA ILE A 74 15.81 -14.20 -20.67
C ILE A 74 16.14 -15.13 -19.50
N GLU A 75 16.06 -14.58 -18.29
CA GLU A 75 16.17 -15.34 -17.05
C GLU A 75 14.92 -15.13 -16.19
N ILE A 76 14.27 -16.20 -15.74
CA ILE A 76 13.13 -16.11 -14.82
C ILE A 76 13.66 -15.73 -13.44
N ILE A 77 13.18 -14.61 -12.91
CA ILE A 77 13.48 -14.13 -11.56
C ILE A 77 12.46 -14.69 -10.55
N LYS A 78 11.17 -14.67 -10.91
CA LYS A 78 10.07 -15.12 -10.05
C LYS A 78 9.02 -15.85 -10.88
N LEU A 79 8.60 -17.02 -10.42
CA LEU A 79 7.43 -17.72 -10.92
C LEU A 79 6.67 -18.34 -9.75
N ARG A 80 5.64 -17.63 -9.26
CA ARG A 80 4.91 -18.02 -8.05
C ARG A 80 3.52 -17.42 -8.01
N LYS A 81 2.71 -17.75 -7.00
CA LYS A 81 1.46 -17.03 -6.74
C LYS A 81 1.73 -15.52 -6.54
N PRO A 82 0.89 -14.64 -7.10
CA PRO A 82 1.08 -13.20 -7.00
C PRO A 82 0.84 -12.71 -5.56
N LEU A 83 1.71 -11.85 -5.09
CA LEU A 83 1.49 -11.00 -3.92
C LEU A 83 0.85 -9.68 -4.36
N LEU A 84 0.31 -8.93 -3.40
CA LEU A 84 -0.26 -7.61 -3.65
C LEU A 84 0.73 -6.69 -4.40
N GLN A 85 2.00 -6.72 -4.00
CA GLN A 85 3.04 -5.90 -4.61
C GLN A 85 3.33 -6.28 -6.06
N ASP A 86 3.26 -7.58 -6.39
CA ASP A 86 3.48 -8.02 -7.75
C ASP A 86 2.37 -7.45 -8.65
N ARG A 87 1.12 -7.51 -8.19
CA ARG A 87 -0.02 -6.94 -8.93
C ARG A 87 0.13 -5.44 -9.16
N LEU A 88 0.54 -4.70 -8.12
CA LEU A 88 0.77 -3.26 -8.21
C LEU A 88 1.96 -2.93 -9.12
N ALA A 89 3.04 -3.70 -9.03
CA ALA A 89 4.22 -3.50 -9.86
C ALA A 89 3.89 -3.66 -11.35
N VAL A 90 3.15 -4.69 -11.73
CA VAL A 90 2.75 -4.84 -13.15
C VAL A 90 1.73 -3.77 -13.55
N ARG A 91 0.77 -3.42 -12.69
CA ARG A 91 -0.23 -2.39 -13.00
C ARG A 91 0.40 -1.03 -13.30
N HIS A 92 1.39 -0.63 -12.51
CA HIS A 92 2.01 0.69 -12.61
C HIS A 92 3.34 0.72 -13.35
N GLY A 93 3.92 -0.44 -13.63
CA GLY A 93 5.19 -0.56 -14.35
C GLY A 93 6.42 -0.17 -13.55
N GLN A 94 6.38 -0.31 -12.22
CA GLN A 94 7.54 -0.07 -11.36
C GLN A 94 7.45 -0.87 -10.06
N HIS A 95 8.58 -1.33 -9.53
CA HIS A 95 8.63 -1.95 -8.21
C HIS A 95 8.30 -0.96 -7.08
N ILE A 96 7.68 -1.48 -6.02
CA ILE A 96 7.47 -0.72 -4.77
C ILE A 96 8.65 -1.00 -3.85
N GLU A 97 9.39 0.05 -3.50
CA GLU A 97 10.50 -0.05 -2.57
C GLU A 97 10.04 -0.40 -1.15
N ARG A 98 10.76 -1.33 -0.52
CA ARG A 98 10.60 -1.68 0.90
C ARG A 98 11.87 -1.37 1.65
N ASP A 99 11.71 -1.14 2.95
CA ASP A 99 12.88 -1.12 3.81
C ASP A 99 13.56 -2.51 3.87
N ASN A 100 14.87 -2.53 3.69
CA ASN A 100 15.67 -3.76 3.69
C ASN A 100 15.63 -4.51 5.04
N LYS A 101 15.40 -3.79 6.15
CA LYS A 101 15.37 -4.35 7.51
C LYS A 101 13.95 -4.65 7.97
N ASN A 102 12.97 -3.85 7.56
CA ASN A 102 11.58 -4.02 7.96
C ASN A 102 10.61 -4.12 6.77
N LYS A 103 10.18 -5.35 6.47
CA LYS A 103 9.28 -5.67 5.36
C LYS A 103 7.87 -5.06 5.50
N HIS A 104 7.51 -4.56 6.69
CA HIS A 104 6.25 -3.86 6.94
C HIS A 104 6.30 -2.38 6.54
N ILE A 105 7.50 -1.85 6.21
CA ILE A 105 7.67 -0.46 5.81
C ILE A 105 7.72 -0.35 4.28
N PHE A 106 6.77 0.37 3.71
CA PHE A 106 6.75 0.74 2.30
C PHE A 106 7.21 2.18 2.13
N LYS A 107 8.08 2.42 1.14
CA LYS A 107 8.63 3.74 0.85
C LYS A 107 8.08 4.24 -0.47
N PHE A 108 7.59 5.48 -0.44
CA PHE A 108 7.05 6.16 -1.60
C PHE A 108 7.58 7.58 -1.66
N VAL A 109 7.80 8.07 -2.87
CA VAL A 109 7.95 9.50 -3.11
C VAL A 109 6.70 10.07 -3.77
N ARG A 110 6.58 11.39 -3.81
CA ARG A 110 5.40 12.08 -4.33
C ARG A 110 5.02 11.69 -5.77
N LYS A 111 5.98 11.32 -6.62
CA LYS A 111 5.72 10.81 -7.97
C LYS A 111 4.93 9.48 -7.96
N ASP A 112 4.98 8.73 -6.86
CA ASP A 112 4.36 7.41 -6.71
C ASP A 112 2.98 7.47 -6.04
N LEU A 113 2.40 8.67 -5.84
CA LEU A 113 1.12 8.84 -5.15
C LEU A 113 0.00 7.97 -5.73
N GLY A 114 -0.04 7.78 -7.06
CA GLY A 114 -1.02 6.89 -7.69
C GLY A 114 -0.88 5.43 -7.23
N ILE A 115 0.35 4.93 -7.13
CA ILE A 115 0.63 3.56 -6.67
C ILE A 115 0.33 3.42 -5.18
N LEU A 116 0.67 4.44 -4.40
CA LEU A 116 0.36 4.49 -2.97
C LEU A 116 -1.15 4.41 -2.74
N VAL A 117 -1.94 5.18 -3.49
CA VAL A 117 -3.41 5.16 -3.40
C VAL A 117 -3.95 3.77 -3.74
N ASP A 118 -3.47 3.15 -4.82
CA ASP A 118 -3.87 1.79 -5.20
C ASP A 118 -3.48 0.75 -4.14
N LEU A 119 -2.27 0.84 -3.57
CA LEU A 119 -1.82 -0.04 -2.48
C LEU A 119 -2.75 0.08 -1.27
N MET A 120 -2.97 1.31 -0.78
CA MET A 120 -3.82 1.54 0.39
C MET A 120 -5.26 1.12 0.12
N ALA A 121 -5.79 1.35 -1.07
CA ALA A 121 -7.14 0.92 -1.43
C ALA A 121 -7.29 -0.60 -1.37
N GLU A 122 -6.26 -1.36 -1.77
CA GLU A 122 -6.25 -2.82 -1.63
C GLU A 122 -6.08 -3.26 -0.16
N LEU A 123 -5.28 -2.56 0.64
CA LEU A 123 -5.18 -2.82 2.09
C LEU A 123 -6.52 -2.58 2.79
N PHE A 124 -7.25 -1.52 2.44
CA PHE A 124 -8.54 -1.15 3.03
C PHE A 124 -9.68 -2.13 2.70
N LYS A 125 -9.51 -2.97 1.69
CA LYS A 125 -10.45 -4.04 1.32
C LYS A 125 -10.21 -5.32 2.10
N GLN A 126 -9.10 -5.43 2.85
CA GLN A 126 -8.85 -6.59 3.69
C GLN A 126 -9.79 -6.58 4.90
N ASP A 127 -10.28 -7.75 5.26
CA ASP A 127 -11.15 -7.91 6.42
C ASP A 127 -10.34 -7.91 7.72
N GLY A 128 -10.96 -7.41 8.80
CA GLY A 128 -10.42 -7.47 10.15
C GLY A 128 -9.78 -6.18 10.63
N ASN A 129 -9.07 -6.29 11.75
CA ASN A 129 -8.38 -5.15 12.35
C ASN A 129 -7.07 -4.91 11.59
N GLN A 130 -6.94 -3.78 10.92
CA GLN A 130 -5.73 -3.38 10.22
C GLN A 130 -5.28 -2.02 10.73
N VAL A 131 -4.05 -1.94 11.24
CA VAL A 131 -3.46 -0.70 11.78
C VAL A 131 -2.35 -0.25 10.85
N ILE A 132 -2.61 0.83 10.12
CA ILE A 132 -1.68 1.37 9.11
C ILE A 132 -1.12 2.69 9.60
N GLY A 133 0.20 2.79 9.70
CA GLY A 133 0.90 4.02 10.08
C GLY A 133 1.29 4.79 8.84
N VAL A 134 1.07 6.10 8.82
CA VAL A 134 1.51 6.97 7.71
C VAL A 134 2.48 8.01 8.23
N ARG A 135 3.73 7.88 7.79
CA ARG A 135 4.84 8.78 8.07
C ARG A 135 5.08 9.71 6.89
N GLY A 136 5.59 10.90 7.20
CA GLY A 136 5.97 11.87 6.18
C GLY A 136 5.97 13.28 6.74
N MET A 137 6.75 14.15 6.10
CA MET A 137 6.78 15.57 6.46
C MET A 137 5.40 16.23 6.24
N PRO A 138 5.12 17.40 6.84
CA PRO A 138 3.88 18.12 6.56
C PRO A 138 3.72 18.42 5.06
N ARG A 139 2.48 18.33 4.55
CA ARG A 139 2.10 18.66 3.15
C ARG A 139 2.64 17.75 2.04
N VAL A 140 3.16 16.57 2.36
CA VAL A 140 3.57 15.56 1.35
C VAL A 140 2.39 14.79 0.74
N GLY A 141 1.16 15.01 1.23
CA GLY A 141 -0.05 14.37 0.71
C GLY A 141 -0.55 13.18 1.54
N LYS A 142 -0.18 13.05 2.83
CA LYS A 142 -0.56 11.92 3.69
C LYS A 142 -2.08 11.76 3.76
N THR A 143 -2.78 12.79 4.23
CA THR A 143 -4.22 12.75 4.43
C THR A 143 -4.98 12.59 3.12
N GLU A 144 -4.55 13.31 2.08
CA GLU A 144 -5.14 13.28 0.75
C GLU A 144 -5.05 11.87 0.14
N SER A 145 -3.92 11.20 0.31
CA SER A 145 -3.73 9.83 -0.17
C SER A 145 -4.66 8.86 0.55
N VAL A 146 -4.81 8.99 1.87
CA VAL A 146 -5.70 8.14 2.68
C VAL A 146 -7.17 8.34 2.28
N VAL A 147 -7.60 9.60 2.07
CA VAL A 147 -8.96 9.91 1.59
C VAL A 147 -9.18 9.35 0.19
N ALA A 148 -8.24 9.56 -0.74
CA ALA A 148 -8.32 9.03 -2.10
C ALA A 148 -8.42 7.49 -2.11
N ALA A 149 -7.58 6.81 -1.32
CA ALA A 149 -7.61 5.36 -1.18
C ALA A 149 -8.92 4.85 -0.57
N SER A 150 -9.51 5.58 0.39
CA SER A 150 -10.82 5.24 0.96
C SER A 150 -11.91 5.27 -0.12
N VAL A 151 -11.91 6.29 -0.97
CA VAL A 151 -12.83 6.40 -2.11
C VAL A 151 -12.62 5.25 -3.10
N CYS A 152 -11.37 4.96 -3.48
CA CYS A 152 -11.02 3.83 -4.37
C CYS A 152 -11.41 2.46 -3.79
N ALA A 153 -11.41 2.31 -2.48
CA ALA A 153 -11.84 1.10 -1.78
C ALA A 153 -13.35 1.01 -1.57
N HIS A 154 -14.13 2.03 -1.97
CA HIS A 154 -15.56 2.17 -1.67
C HIS A 154 -15.86 2.14 -0.15
N LYS A 155 -14.96 2.70 0.65
CA LYS A 155 -15.10 2.84 2.11
C LYS A 155 -15.33 4.32 2.45
N LYS A 156 -16.11 4.58 3.49
CA LYS A 156 -16.25 5.92 4.08
C LYS A 156 -15.00 6.21 4.91
N TRP A 157 -14.57 7.46 4.98
CA TRP A 157 -13.50 7.86 5.90
C TRP A 157 -14.08 8.67 7.06
N LEU A 158 -13.50 8.51 8.24
CA LEU A 158 -13.93 9.20 9.44
C LEU A 158 -12.71 9.73 10.21
N PHE A 159 -12.63 11.06 10.33
CA PHE A 159 -11.59 11.68 11.15
C PHE A 159 -11.95 11.60 12.64
N ILE A 160 -11.13 10.87 13.39
CA ILE A 160 -11.14 10.87 14.85
C ILE A 160 -10.34 12.08 15.36
N SER A 161 -9.17 12.29 14.76
CA SER A 161 -8.34 13.47 14.96
C SER A 161 -7.68 13.88 13.63
N SER A 162 -7.71 15.17 13.30
CA SER A 162 -7.06 15.70 12.08
C SER A 162 -6.83 17.21 12.18
N THR A 163 -5.82 17.68 11.45
CA THR A 163 -5.50 19.10 11.26
C THR A 163 -5.97 19.66 9.91
N MET A 164 -6.57 18.84 9.04
CA MET A 164 -7.03 19.31 7.72
C MET A 164 -8.29 20.16 7.81
N ILE A 165 -8.20 21.40 7.28
CA ILE A 165 -9.27 22.41 7.09
C ILE A 165 -9.80 23.04 8.40
N LYS A 166 -10.02 22.23 9.44
CA LYS A 166 -10.34 22.68 10.79
C LYS A 166 -9.92 21.59 11.76
N GLN A 167 -9.18 21.94 12.80
CA GLN A 167 -8.77 20.97 13.82
C GLN A 167 -10.00 20.18 14.29
N THR A 168 -10.00 18.89 13.98
CA THR A 168 -11.08 17.97 14.29
C THR A 168 -10.61 17.07 15.41
N VAL A 169 -11.36 17.03 16.52
CA VAL A 169 -11.15 16.11 17.64
C VAL A 169 -12.52 15.59 18.05
N ARG A 170 -12.70 14.27 18.00
CA ARG A 170 -13.93 13.61 18.41
C ARG A 170 -13.76 12.92 19.76
N ASN A 171 -14.81 12.94 20.57
CA ASN A 171 -14.84 12.24 21.87
C ASN A 171 -15.83 11.05 21.88
N LYS A 172 -16.57 10.85 20.79
CA LYS A 172 -17.51 9.73 20.62
C LYS A 172 -17.79 9.41 19.15
N LEU A 173 -18.16 8.15 18.89
CA LEU A 173 -18.80 7.73 17.65
C LEU A 173 -20.33 7.75 17.77
N TYR A 174 -21.00 7.87 16.62
CA TYR A 174 -22.44 7.68 16.49
C TYR A 174 -22.73 6.21 16.16
N LYS A 175 -23.94 5.73 16.48
CA LYS A 175 -24.33 4.31 16.34
C LYS A 175 -24.05 3.71 14.95
N GLY A 176 -24.14 4.49 13.87
CA GLY A 176 -23.91 4.03 12.50
C GLY A 176 -22.45 4.06 12.03
N GLU A 177 -21.50 4.43 12.89
CA GLU A 177 -20.08 4.57 12.54
C GLU A 177 -19.23 3.38 13.00
N TYR A 178 -19.83 2.40 13.69
CA TYR A 178 -19.16 1.22 14.25
C TYR A 178 -18.99 0.05 13.26
N ASP A 179 -19.21 0.29 11.97
CA ASP A 179 -19.16 -0.76 10.95
C ASP A 179 -17.78 -0.83 10.25
N ASP A 180 -17.58 -1.93 9.53
CA ASP A 180 -16.39 -2.21 8.72
C ASP A 180 -16.31 -1.37 7.43
N LYS A 181 -17.30 -0.51 7.17
CA LYS A 181 -17.35 0.35 5.99
C LYS A 181 -16.60 1.66 6.20
N HIS A 182 -16.21 1.96 7.45
CA HIS A 182 -15.45 3.15 7.79
C HIS A 182 -13.96 2.84 7.97
N ILE A 183 -13.13 3.70 7.39
CA ILE A 183 -11.71 3.83 7.69
C ILE A 183 -11.56 4.96 8.71
N PHE A 184 -11.01 4.65 9.88
CA PHE A 184 -10.78 5.65 10.92
C PHE A 184 -9.43 6.30 10.74
N ILE A 185 -9.39 7.63 10.67
CA ILE A 185 -8.16 8.41 10.50
C ILE A 185 -7.85 9.14 11.80
N ILE A 186 -6.65 8.91 12.34
CA ILE A 186 -6.18 9.43 13.62
C ILE A 186 -4.86 10.18 13.37
N ASP A 187 -4.77 11.43 13.80
CA ASP A 187 -3.50 12.15 13.84
C ASP A 187 -2.82 11.95 15.20
N GLY A 188 -1.72 11.19 15.20
CA GLY A 188 -0.92 10.90 16.39
C GLY A 188 -0.38 12.15 17.08
N ALA A 189 0.02 13.16 16.31
CA ALA A 189 0.55 14.42 16.86
C ALA A 189 -0.52 15.19 17.63
N LEU A 190 -1.77 15.14 17.14
CA LEU A 190 -2.90 15.82 17.76
C LEU A 190 -3.45 15.02 18.94
N THR A 191 -3.55 13.71 18.80
CA THR A 191 -4.13 12.78 19.78
C THR A 191 -3.45 12.85 21.14
N ILE A 192 -2.11 12.88 21.16
CA ILE A 192 -1.32 12.89 22.40
C ILE A 192 -1.44 14.18 23.23
N LYS A 193 -2.12 15.21 22.69
CA LYS A 193 -2.40 16.49 23.35
C LYS A 193 -3.83 16.59 23.86
N GLN A 194 -4.69 15.59 23.61
CA GLN A 194 -6.11 15.66 23.93
C GLN A 194 -6.45 15.12 25.33
N ASN A 195 -7.71 15.32 25.73
CA ASN A 195 -8.25 14.89 27.00
C ASN A 195 -8.50 13.36 27.08
N ALA A 196 -8.85 12.87 28.27
CA ALA A 196 -9.11 11.46 28.51
C ALA A 196 -10.28 10.89 27.69
N GLU A 197 -11.30 11.71 27.38
CA GLU A 197 -12.44 11.26 26.57
C GLU A 197 -12.01 10.89 25.15
N HIS A 198 -11.17 11.73 24.52
CA HIS A 198 -10.60 11.44 23.22
C HIS A 198 -9.73 10.18 23.23
N LEU A 199 -8.87 10.03 24.25
CA LEU A 199 -8.03 8.84 24.38
C LEU A 199 -8.86 7.56 24.57
N ASN A 200 -9.98 7.63 25.27
CA ASN A 200 -10.92 6.51 25.40
C ASN A 200 -11.56 6.16 24.05
N LEU A 201 -11.98 7.15 23.26
CA LEU A 201 -12.47 6.93 21.91
C LEU A 201 -11.42 6.26 21.02
N VAL A 202 -10.16 6.71 21.10
CA VAL A 202 -9.07 6.09 20.34
C VAL A 202 -8.90 4.63 20.73
N ARG A 203 -8.91 4.29 22.02
CA ARG A 203 -8.84 2.89 22.47
C ARG A 203 -10.02 2.05 21.97
N GLU A 204 -11.23 2.62 22.01
CA GLU A 204 -12.43 1.99 21.46
C GLU A 204 -12.26 1.71 19.96
N VAL A 205 -11.89 2.72 19.18
CA VAL A 205 -11.66 2.61 17.72
C VAL A 205 -10.57 1.58 17.40
N MET A 206 -9.47 1.57 18.15
CA MET A 206 -8.36 0.63 17.99
C MET A 206 -8.78 -0.84 18.19
N SER A 207 -9.82 -1.09 19.00
CA SER A 207 -10.36 -2.44 19.23
C SER A 207 -11.33 -2.94 18.15
N LEU A 208 -11.85 -2.05 17.29
CA LEU A 208 -12.83 -2.42 16.26
C LEU A 208 -12.19 -3.30 15.18
N PRO A 209 -12.89 -4.27 14.59
CA PRO A 209 -12.36 -5.11 13.51
C PRO A 209 -12.47 -4.41 12.15
N THR A 210 -11.87 -3.22 12.03
CA THR A 210 -11.79 -2.46 10.78
C THR A 210 -10.39 -1.85 10.58
N THR A 211 -10.15 -1.25 9.43
CA THR A 211 -8.91 -0.51 9.19
C THR A 211 -8.89 0.82 9.95
N LYS A 212 -7.75 1.13 10.57
CA LYS A 212 -7.40 2.45 11.07
C LYS A 212 -6.12 2.92 10.42
N VAL A 213 -6.07 4.21 10.12
CA VAL A 213 -4.89 4.89 9.61
C VAL A 213 -4.45 5.91 10.64
N ILE A 214 -3.23 5.77 11.14
CA ILE A 214 -2.64 6.67 12.13
C ILE A 214 -1.54 7.46 11.45
N GLU A 215 -1.76 8.76 11.27
CA GLU A 215 -0.71 9.68 10.85
C GLU A 215 0.21 9.99 12.02
N HIS A 216 1.49 10.22 11.74
CA HIS A 216 2.52 10.45 12.77
C HIS A 216 2.57 9.32 13.83
N PRO A 217 2.67 8.05 13.42
CA PRO A 217 2.62 6.90 14.34
C PRO A 217 3.72 6.97 15.41
N ASP A 218 4.87 7.54 15.09
CA ASP A 218 5.99 7.73 16.02
C ASP A 218 5.67 8.66 17.19
N LEU A 219 4.78 9.64 16.98
CA LEU A 219 4.29 10.51 18.06
C LEU A 219 3.16 9.83 18.83
N PHE A 220 2.30 9.09 18.14
CA PHE A 220 1.19 8.35 18.74
C PHE A 220 1.66 7.38 19.83
N VAL A 221 2.68 6.57 19.55
CA VAL A 221 3.20 5.55 20.47
C VAL A 221 3.95 6.12 21.69
N GLN A 222 4.34 7.40 21.67
CA GLN A 222 5.11 8.00 22.77
C GLN A 222 4.29 8.22 24.05
N LYS A 223 2.97 8.44 23.91
CA LYS A 223 2.07 8.76 25.04
C LYS A 223 0.81 7.89 25.07
N THR A 224 0.77 6.83 24.27
CA THR A 224 -0.31 5.84 24.31
C THR A 224 0.24 4.51 24.77
N ASP A 225 -0.66 3.56 25.04
CA ASP A 225 -0.29 2.20 25.45
C ASP A 225 0.09 1.31 24.25
N TYR A 226 0.20 1.88 23.04
CA TYR A 226 0.53 1.19 21.80
C TYR A 226 2.00 1.37 21.44
N THR A 227 2.50 0.43 20.66
CA THR A 227 3.86 0.37 20.13
C THR A 227 3.85 0.35 18.61
N LEU A 228 5.01 0.55 17.97
CA LEU A 228 5.11 0.41 16.52
C LEU A 228 4.93 -1.04 16.04
N GLU A 229 4.99 -2.02 16.95
CA GLU A 229 4.77 -3.44 16.64
C GLU A 229 3.28 -3.76 16.47
N ASP A 230 2.38 -2.90 16.98
CA ASP A 230 0.94 -3.03 16.81
C ASP A 230 0.47 -2.61 15.40
N PHE A 231 1.39 -2.11 14.55
CA PHE A 231 1.10 -1.68 13.19
C PHE A 231 1.40 -2.80 12.19
N ASP A 232 0.37 -3.22 11.44
CA ASP A 232 0.52 -4.20 10.36
C ASP A 232 1.43 -3.67 9.25
N TYR A 233 1.31 -2.37 8.96
CA TYR A 233 2.04 -1.68 7.91
C TYR A 233 2.42 -0.26 8.32
N ILE A 234 3.59 0.19 7.87
CA ILE A 234 3.99 1.59 7.93
C ILE A 234 4.28 2.05 6.50
N ILE A 235 3.69 3.18 6.13
CA ILE A 235 3.86 3.82 4.84
C ILE A 235 4.67 5.10 5.07
N GLU A 236 5.78 5.24 4.36
CA GLU A 236 6.62 6.42 4.39
C GLU A 236 6.46 7.19 3.08
N LEU A 237 5.85 8.37 3.16
CA LEU A 237 5.68 9.27 2.03
C LEU A 237 6.69 10.43 2.13
N ARG A 238 7.56 10.51 1.12
CA ARG A 238 8.64 11.49 1.02
C ARG A 238 8.45 12.44 -0.16
N GLU A 239 9.05 13.62 -0.08
CA GLU A 239 9.16 14.51 -1.25
C GLU A 239 10.22 13.98 -2.24
N THR A 240 11.36 13.51 -1.71
CA THR A 240 12.50 12.98 -2.48
C THR A 240 13.00 11.67 -1.86
N GLU A 241 13.70 10.84 -2.62
CA GLU A 241 14.14 9.50 -2.20
C GLU A 241 15.04 9.56 -0.94
N ASP A 242 15.93 10.56 -0.88
CA ASP A 242 16.86 10.76 0.25
C ASP A 242 16.27 11.52 1.44
N GLN A 243 14.98 11.90 1.42
CA GLN A 243 14.40 12.69 2.50
C GLN A 243 14.31 11.86 3.80
N GLU A 244 14.99 12.34 4.84
CA GLU A 244 14.80 11.83 6.19
C GLU A 244 13.50 12.36 6.80
N ILE A 245 12.66 11.45 7.29
CA ILE A 245 11.43 11.81 8.00
C ILE A 245 11.80 12.01 9.47
N THR A 246 11.85 13.26 9.91
CA THR A 246 12.18 13.62 11.29
C THR A 246 11.08 14.49 11.92
N TYR A 247 10.69 14.16 13.15
CA TYR A 247 9.63 14.87 13.87
C TYR A 247 10.17 15.79 14.98
N GLU A 248 11.50 15.95 15.09
CA GLU A 248 12.17 16.78 16.11
C GLU A 248 11.76 18.26 16.09
N LYS A 249 11.37 18.78 14.91
CA LYS A 249 10.90 20.16 14.76
C LYS A 249 9.41 20.32 15.13
N LEU A 250 8.62 19.24 15.07
CA LEU A 250 7.20 19.25 15.48
C LEU A 250 7.05 19.19 17.00
N SER A 251 8.04 18.65 17.72
CA SER A 251 8.05 18.64 19.19
C SER A 251 8.58 19.94 19.80
N LYS A 252 9.45 20.68 19.11
CA LYS A 252 10.08 21.92 19.62
C LYS A 252 9.35 23.21 19.29
N ASN A 253 8.52 23.26 18.25
CA ASN A 253 7.79 24.46 17.90
C ASN A 253 6.28 24.24 17.96
N SER A 254 5.60 25.25 18.49
CA SER A 254 4.20 25.66 18.36
C SER A 254 3.70 25.78 16.89
N LEU A 255 4.12 24.88 16.00
CA LEU A 255 3.69 24.82 14.60
C LEU A 255 2.25 24.29 14.43
N PHE A 256 1.63 23.85 15.53
CA PHE A 256 0.19 23.57 15.60
C PHE A 256 -0.60 24.67 16.33
N ASP A 257 0.06 25.71 16.88
CA ASP A 257 -0.64 26.84 17.52
C ASP A 257 -0.82 28.03 16.56
N ASN A 258 -0.09 28.07 15.44
CA ASN A 258 -0.23 29.14 14.44
C ASN A 258 -0.93 28.64 13.18
N ASP A 259 -2.25 28.53 13.27
CA ASP A 259 -3.21 28.57 12.15
C ASP A 259 -3.20 29.97 11.47
N GLU A 260 -2.04 30.42 10.98
CA GLU A 260 -1.93 31.75 10.33
C GLU A 260 -1.10 31.77 9.03
N PHE A 261 -0.93 30.62 8.37
CA PHE A 261 -0.46 30.58 6.98
C PHE A 261 -1.37 29.70 6.11
N ALA A 262 -2.66 30.07 6.09
CA ALA A 262 -3.53 29.80 4.96
C ALA A 262 -3.58 31.05 4.08
N PHE A 263 -3.41 30.87 2.77
CA PHE A 263 -3.22 31.87 1.70
C PHE A 263 -1.79 32.38 1.51
N PHE A 264 -1.01 31.68 0.69
CA PHE A 264 -0.51 32.16 -0.62
C PHE A 264 -0.12 30.95 -1.49
#